data_AF-A0ABD3V370-F1
#
_entry.id   AF-A0ABD3V370-F1
#
_cell.length_a   1.000
_cell.length_b   1.000
_cell.length_c   1.000
_cell.angle_alpha   90.00
_cell.angle_beta   90.00
_cell.angle_gamma   90.00
#
_symmetry.space_group_name_H-M   'P 1'
#
loop_
_entity.id
_entity.type
_entity.pdbx_description
1 polymer ?
#
loop_
_entity_poly.entity_id
_entity_poly.type
_entity_poly.pdbx_seq_one_letter_code
_entity_poly.pdbx_strand_id
1 'polypeptide(L)'
;MSYCRHRHNIRIFKLPSILVILALLPRNVNSAICTKTSSCSCTYADGSFIDLSPLDAEGGVPSFQDILDSKRIDMFSWNPCSSFNEFACTDAAACQIRPLTPAFEYYTIGTQDTATFQDMNGTLVLTYSAERASVLRTLKINLTCDPKEVGILYVEGETTKAVYWMELRSKYACPTMAPTPLPSCIKTSECSCSFDDGRVVDLSPLDTGGMAVGVPRFKDVIDKTFTSWYSWNPCNGFSEGTCDDVAVCQISPIVPNPTNYVSLGNQNSAEFTTVNGTLTLQYAVSTDVLKVTKILLTCDEGTEGELLAYGLKENNGIQEYLLELRSMYSCPREKPGPVQFCIQTSLCSCDYGNGTSINLSPLDSKSSIPRFQDILSPNKREWFSWNPCGPFTEGDCQSVAVCKAGPIVPNPDYINLGYQNSASFQTAFDGGLSLNYHDPNSSRYDKIF
;
A
#
# COMPACT_ATOMS: atom_id res chain seq x y z
N MET A 1 -39.02 51.08 6.33
CA MET A 1 -37.55 51.02 6.46
C MET A 1 -37.18 51.66 7.79
N SER A 2 -37.03 50.85 8.84
CA SER A 2 -36.69 51.32 10.20
C SER A 2 -35.45 50.58 10.67
N TYR A 3 -34.38 51.33 10.97
CA TYR A 3 -33.11 50.80 11.45
C TYR A 3 -33.08 50.82 12.98
N CYS A 4 -32.95 49.64 13.60
CA CYS A 4 -32.76 49.47 15.03
C CYS A 4 -31.26 49.46 15.36
N ARG A 5 -30.78 50.36 16.22
CA ARG A 5 -29.38 50.44 16.68
C ARG A 5 -29.28 49.94 18.12
N HIS A 6 -28.69 48.77 18.35
CA HIS A 6 -28.31 48.30 19.68
C HIS A 6 -26.91 48.83 20.05
N ARG A 7 -26.81 49.51 21.21
CA ARG A 7 -25.54 49.86 21.87
C ARG A 7 -25.21 48.80 22.91
N HIS A 8 -24.10 48.08 22.74
CA HIS A 8 -23.50 47.26 23.79
C HIS A 8 -22.52 48.10 24.62
N ASN A 9 -22.75 48.17 25.93
CA ASN A 9 -21.82 48.74 26.91
C ASN A 9 -20.81 47.66 27.34
N ILE A 10 -19.56 47.78 26.91
CA ILE A 10 -18.46 46.92 27.37
C ILE A 10 -17.83 47.60 28.60
N ARG A 11 -17.95 46.97 29.77
CA ARG A 11 -17.22 47.35 30.99
C ARG A 11 -15.85 46.69 30.98
N ILE A 12 -14.80 47.50 30.90
CA ILE A 12 -13.40 47.06 30.96
C ILE A 12 -13.02 46.88 32.43
N PHE A 13 -12.84 45.64 32.88
CA PHE A 13 -12.23 45.33 34.18
C PHE A 13 -10.70 45.35 34.04
N LYS A 14 -10.04 46.24 34.79
CA LYS A 14 -8.58 46.26 34.91
C LYS A 14 -8.16 45.14 35.87
N LEU A 15 -7.55 44.09 35.33
CA LEU A 15 -6.83 43.07 36.12
C LEU A 15 -5.42 43.56 36.46
N PRO A 16 -4.91 43.28 37.67
CA PRO A 16 -3.55 43.63 38.05
C PRO A 16 -2.56 42.80 37.23
N SER A 17 -1.55 43.47 36.66
CA SER A 17 -0.45 42.86 35.92
C SER A 17 0.38 41.95 36.84
N ILE A 18 0.06 40.65 36.83
CA ILE A 18 0.90 39.60 37.39
C ILE A 18 2.00 39.31 36.37
N LEU A 19 3.23 39.72 36.68
CA LEU A 19 4.43 39.43 35.91
C LEU A 19 4.76 37.94 36.09
N VAL A 20 4.25 37.08 35.20
CA VAL A 20 4.62 35.66 35.15
C VAL A 20 5.98 35.55 34.47
N ILE A 21 7.04 35.42 35.27
CA ILE A 21 8.37 35.06 34.80
C ILE A 21 8.31 33.58 34.40
N LEU A 22 8.01 33.34 33.12
CA LEU A 22 8.05 32.01 32.51
C LEU A 22 9.53 31.61 32.40
N ALA A 23 10.03 30.89 33.41
CA ALA A 23 11.36 30.29 33.37
C ALA A 23 11.41 29.27 32.22
N LEU A 24 11.95 29.68 31.07
CA LEU A 24 12.33 28.81 29.97
C LEU A 24 13.49 27.92 30.44
N LEU A 25 13.16 26.80 31.09
CA LEU A 25 14.13 25.75 31.33
C LEU A 25 14.59 25.24 29.96
N PRO A 26 15.89 25.22 29.66
CA PRO A 26 16.39 24.64 28.42
C PRO A 26 15.95 23.17 28.40
N ARG A 27 15.11 22.81 27.42
CA ARG A 27 14.92 21.40 27.09
C ARG A 27 16.28 20.91 26.60
N ASN A 28 17.00 20.18 27.46
CA ASN A 28 18.07 19.32 27.01
C ASN A 28 17.41 18.35 26.02
N VAL A 29 17.51 18.65 24.74
CA VAL A 29 17.31 17.68 23.68
C VAL A 29 18.49 16.74 23.85
N ASN A 30 18.32 15.74 24.71
CA ASN A 30 19.21 14.59 24.71
C ASN A 30 19.10 14.04 23.29
N SER A 31 20.14 14.26 22.49
CA SER A 31 20.27 13.65 21.18
C SER A 31 20.00 12.17 21.35
N ALA A 32 18.86 11.71 20.83
CA ALA A 32 18.38 10.37 21.06
C ALA A 32 19.33 9.43 20.31
N ILE A 33 20.07 8.61 21.05
CA ILE A 33 21.02 7.66 20.47
C ILE A 33 20.22 6.56 19.76
N CYS A 34 20.40 6.42 18.45
CA CYS A 34 19.85 5.29 17.70
C CYS A 34 20.75 4.07 17.89
N THR A 35 20.25 3.05 18.59
CA THR A 35 20.98 1.82 18.89
C THR A 35 20.85 0.86 17.71
N LYS A 36 21.98 0.41 17.15
CA LYS A 36 22.03 -0.53 16.02
C LYS A 36 21.24 -1.81 16.32
N THR A 37 20.31 -2.18 15.45
CA THR A 37 19.57 -3.46 15.48
C THR A 37 20.01 -4.42 14.36
N SER A 38 20.43 -3.89 13.21
CA SER A 38 21.04 -4.65 12.11
C SER A 38 22.10 -3.80 11.40
N SER A 39 22.65 -4.24 10.26
CA SER A 39 23.53 -3.40 9.43
C SER A 39 22.85 -2.16 8.85
N CYS A 40 21.51 -2.16 8.78
CA CYS A 40 20.73 -1.13 8.10
C CYS A 40 19.50 -0.66 8.89
N SER A 41 19.37 -1.06 10.16
CA SER A 41 18.33 -0.59 11.06
C SER A 41 18.86 -0.23 12.44
N CYS A 42 18.18 0.71 13.09
CA CYS A 42 18.46 1.11 14.47
C CYS A 42 17.18 1.54 15.19
N THR A 43 17.20 1.51 16.52
CA THR A 43 16.05 1.88 17.38
C THR A 43 16.46 2.94 18.40
N TYR A 44 15.63 3.96 18.56
CA TYR A 44 15.76 5.03 19.55
C TYR A 44 15.18 4.62 20.91
N ALA A 45 15.55 5.36 21.96
CA ALA A 45 15.09 5.09 23.32
C ALA A 45 13.56 5.28 23.52
N ASP A 46 12.89 6.05 22.65
CA ASP A 46 11.44 6.24 22.65
C ASP A 46 10.68 5.13 21.91
N GLY A 47 11.40 4.12 21.40
CA GLY A 47 10.85 3.01 20.63
C GLY A 47 10.64 3.33 19.16
N SER A 48 10.90 4.56 18.69
CA SER A 48 10.99 4.81 17.25
C SER A 48 12.20 4.12 16.64
N PHE A 49 12.16 3.83 15.34
CA PHE A 49 13.21 3.11 14.64
C PHE A 49 13.39 3.64 13.21
N ILE A 50 14.55 3.33 12.64
CA ILE A 50 14.85 3.51 11.21
C ILE A 50 15.15 2.12 10.66
N ASP A 51 14.56 1.80 9.51
CA ASP A 51 14.80 0.55 8.80
C ASP A 51 14.97 0.81 7.31
N LEU A 52 16.19 0.62 6.82
CA LEU A 52 16.53 0.80 5.41
C LEU A 52 16.36 -0.50 4.60
N SER A 53 15.86 -1.59 5.20
CA SER A 53 15.59 -2.84 4.48
C SER A 53 14.73 -2.72 3.22
N PRO A 54 13.75 -1.81 3.13
CA PRO A 54 12.99 -1.64 1.88
C PRO A 54 13.79 -1.02 0.73
N LEU A 55 14.97 -0.47 1.01
CA LEU A 55 15.90 0.05 -0.01
C LEU A 55 16.90 -0.99 -0.49
N ASP A 56 16.99 -2.16 0.15
CA ASP A 56 17.99 -3.17 -0.17
C ASP A 56 17.65 -3.89 -1.48
N ALA A 57 18.65 -4.09 -2.33
CA ALA A 57 18.51 -4.86 -3.55
C ALA A 57 18.81 -6.33 -3.26
N GLU A 58 17.92 -7.20 -3.73
CA GLU A 58 18.08 -8.65 -3.64
C GLU A 58 19.07 -9.16 -4.71
N GLY A 59 19.68 -10.32 -4.49
CA GLY A 59 20.48 -11.00 -5.52
C GLY A 59 21.95 -10.59 -5.61
N GLY A 60 22.49 -9.93 -4.57
CA GLY A 60 23.91 -9.61 -4.49
C GLY A 60 24.36 -8.50 -5.45
N VAL A 61 23.44 -7.61 -5.82
CA VAL A 61 23.69 -6.39 -6.58
C VAL A 61 23.45 -5.17 -5.68
N PRO A 62 24.13 -4.03 -5.92
CA PRO A 62 23.92 -2.82 -5.13
C PRO A 62 22.62 -2.09 -5.52
N SER A 63 21.86 -1.59 -4.54
CA SER A 63 20.68 -0.74 -4.79
C SER A 63 21.01 0.57 -5.49
N PHE A 64 22.15 1.16 -5.14
CA PHE A 64 22.65 2.38 -5.73
C PHE A 64 23.93 2.02 -6.45
N GLN A 65 23.87 1.81 -7.76
CA GLN A 65 25.01 1.36 -8.55
C GLN A 65 25.63 2.53 -9.31
N ASP A 66 26.96 2.58 -9.38
CA ASP A 66 27.69 3.40 -10.35
C ASP A 66 27.39 4.91 -10.27
N ILE A 67 27.09 5.42 -9.08
CA ILE A 67 26.77 6.83 -8.85
C ILE A 67 28.04 7.67 -8.87
N LEU A 68 28.12 8.63 -9.81
CA LEU A 68 29.25 9.56 -9.91
C LEU A 68 29.31 10.48 -8.68
N ASP A 69 30.52 10.75 -8.20
CA ASP A 69 30.74 11.77 -7.19
C ASP A 69 30.54 13.20 -7.71
N SER A 70 30.50 14.15 -6.79
CA SER A 70 30.32 15.58 -7.07
C SER A 70 31.36 16.15 -8.05
N LYS A 71 32.55 15.54 -8.14
CA LYS A 71 33.64 15.94 -9.04
C LYS A 71 33.63 15.18 -10.37
N ARG A 72 32.79 14.15 -10.51
CA ARG A 72 32.73 13.23 -11.64
C ARG A 72 34.05 12.53 -11.94
N ILE A 73 34.80 12.19 -10.89
CA ILE A 73 36.09 11.51 -10.98
C ILE A 73 35.93 10.04 -10.65
N ASP A 74 35.24 9.74 -9.55
CA ASP A 74 35.04 8.38 -9.06
C ASP A 74 33.54 8.03 -9.11
N MET A 75 33.25 6.74 -9.22
CA MET A 75 31.89 6.17 -9.16
C MET A 75 31.74 5.32 -7.90
N PHE A 76 30.52 5.19 -7.40
CA PHE A 76 30.25 4.53 -6.14
C PHE A 76 29.01 3.64 -6.23
N SER A 77 29.15 2.45 -5.66
CA SER A 77 28.06 1.51 -5.48
C SER A 77 27.82 1.25 -3.99
N TRP A 78 26.56 1.19 -3.55
CA TRP A 78 26.19 0.95 -2.16
C TRP A 78 24.90 0.13 -2.05
N ASN A 79 24.87 -0.76 -1.05
CA ASN A 79 23.69 -1.53 -0.65
C ASN A 79 23.52 -1.45 0.87
N PRO A 80 22.35 -1.05 1.40
CA PRO A 80 22.21 -0.78 2.83
C PRO A 80 22.31 -2.03 3.71
N CYS A 81 21.69 -3.16 3.34
CA CYS A 81 21.51 -4.29 4.25
C CYS A 81 22.28 -5.53 3.85
N SER A 82 22.32 -5.84 2.55
CA SER A 82 22.99 -7.04 2.03
C SER A 82 24.36 -6.71 1.44
N SER A 83 25.31 -7.63 1.55
CA SER A 83 26.57 -7.51 0.82
C SER A 83 26.37 -7.76 -0.67
N PHE A 84 27.24 -7.19 -1.49
CA PHE A 84 27.27 -7.43 -2.93
C PHE A 84 28.70 -7.68 -3.41
N ASN A 85 28.79 -8.26 -4.61
CA ASN A 85 30.06 -8.47 -5.31
C ASN A 85 30.05 -7.66 -6.60
N GLU A 86 31.06 -6.81 -6.77
CA GLU A 86 31.22 -5.98 -7.96
C GLU A 86 32.71 -5.89 -8.33
N PHE A 87 33.08 -6.59 -9.41
CA PHE A 87 34.47 -6.73 -9.84
C PHE A 87 35.41 -7.22 -8.71
N ALA A 88 36.29 -6.35 -8.19
CA ALA A 88 37.21 -6.69 -7.11
C ALA A 88 36.73 -6.25 -5.72
N CYS A 89 35.53 -5.67 -5.62
CA CYS A 89 34.85 -5.47 -4.35
C CYS A 89 34.06 -6.74 -4.01
N THR A 90 34.54 -7.48 -3.02
CA THR A 90 33.91 -8.71 -2.52
C THR A 90 33.27 -8.50 -1.17
N ASP A 91 32.08 -9.05 -0.96
CA ASP A 91 31.28 -8.94 0.27
C ASP A 91 31.15 -7.48 0.76
N ALA A 92 31.06 -6.56 -0.20
CA ALA A 92 31.05 -5.13 0.07
C ALA A 92 29.66 -4.66 0.50
N ALA A 93 29.60 -3.76 1.47
CA ALA A 93 28.46 -2.87 1.65
C ALA A 93 28.56 -1.67 0.70
N ALA A 94 29.79 -1.25 0.37
CA ALA A 94 30.06 -0.18 -0.58
C ALA A 94 31.38 -0.37 -1.34
N CYS A 95 31.38 0.04 -2.60
CA CYS A 95 32.51 -0.02 -3.52
C CYS A 95 32.77 1.35 -4.15
N GLN A 96 34.03 1.78 -4.17
CA GLN A 96 34.50 2.90 -4.98
C GLN A 96 35.15 2.35 -6.25
N ILE A 97 34.81 2.94 -7.39
CA ILE A 97 35.33 2.62 -8.71
C ILE A 97 36.06 3.88 -9.21
N ARG A 98 37.37 3.75 -9.44
CA ARG A 98 38.22 4.82 -9.98
C ARG A 98 38.58 4.49 -11.43
N PRO A 99 38.08 5.26 -12.41
CA PRO A 99 38.50 5.14 -13.79
C PRO A 99 39.95 5.57 -13.95
N LEU A 100 40.82 4.65 -14.37
CA LEU A 100 42.13 4.97 -14.93
C LEU A 100 42.09 4.69 -16.42
N THR A 101 42.85 5.41 -17.23
CA THR A 101 42.97 5.05 -18.65
C THR A 101 44.21 4.17 -18.79
N PRO A 102 44.11 2.87 -19.18
CA PRO A 102 42.97 2.13 -19.72
C PRO A 102 42.29 1.11 -18.77
N ALA A 103 42.42 1.24 -17.44
CA ALA A 103 42.00 0.23 -16.46
C ALA A 103 41.12 0.82 -15.34
N PHE A 104 40.39 0.00 -14.60
CA PHE A 104 39.65 0.47 -13.42
C PHE A 104 40.32 -0.01 -12.15
N GLU A 105 40.35 0.85 -11.14
CA GLU A 105 40.66 0.44 -9.77
C GLU A 105 39.38 0.37 -8.95
N TYR A 106 39.27 -0.67 -8.14
CA TYR A 106 38.11 -0.92 -7.28
C TYR A 106 38.57 -0.96 -5.84
N TYR A 107 37.84 -0.31 -4.95
CA TYR A 107 38.15 -0.25 -3.53
C TYR A 107 36.91 -0.55 -2.71
N THR A 108 36.93 -1.63 -1.92
CA THR A 108 35.94 -1.83 -0.86
C THR A 108 36.11 -0.72 0.17
N ILE A 109 35.06 0.07 0.38
CA ILE A 109 35.05 1.21 1.31
C ILE A 109 34.17 0.97 2.56
N GLY A 110 33.52 -0.21 2.62
CA GLY A 110 32.70 -0.63 3.75
C GLY A 110 32.22 -2.07 3.61
N THR A 111 32.04 -2.77 4.74
CA THR A 111 31.41 -4.10 4.85
C THR A 111 30.25 -4.07 5.84
N GLN A 112 29.25 -4.94 5.66
CA GLN A 112 27.98 -4.89 6.41
C GLN A 112 28.16 -5.06 7.93
N ASP A 113 29.12 -5.88 8.35
CA ASP A 113 29.45 -6.16 9.75
C ASP A 113 29.97 -4.91 10.49
N THR A 114 30.64 -4.00 9.78
CA THR A 114 31.18 -2.75 10.35
C THR A 114 30.18 -1.61 10.48
N ALA A 115 28.93 -1.80 10.04
CA ALA A 115 27.91 -0.77 10.09
C ALA A 115 27.72 -0.21 11.52
N THR A 116 27.66 1.11 11.67
CA THR A 116 27.36 1.79 12.94
C THR A 116 26.49 3.01 12.72
N PHE A 117 25.65 3.34 13.69
CA PHE A 117 24.78 4.52 13.68
C PHE A 117 25.25 5.51 14.73
N GLN A 118 25.42 6.77 14.34
CA GLN A 118 25.87 7.84 15.23
C GLN A 118 25.11 9.13 14.92
N ASP A 119 24.61 9.82 15.95
CA ASP A 119 24.14 11.19 15.78
C ASP A 119 25.32 12.16 15.73
N MET A 120 25.40 12.93 14.65
CA MET A 120 26.40 13.98 14.45
C MET A 120 25.67 15.32 14.26
N ASN A 121 25.54 16.07 15.37
CA ASN A 121 24.87 17.38 15.39
C ASN A 121 23.40 17.35 14.95
N GLY A 122 22.65 16.31 15.36
CA GLY A 122 21.24 16.15 15.00
C GLY A 122 20.99 15.52 13.63
N THR A 123 22.05 15.11 12.93
CA THR A 123 21.95 14.27 11.73
C THR A 123 22.40 12.86 12.08
N LEU A 124 21.54 11.87 11.80
CA LEU A 124 21.93 10.47 11.96
C LEU A 124 22.88 10.08 10.83
N VAL A 125 24.05 9.54 11.18
CA VAL A 125 25.09 9.11 10.26
C VAL A 125 25.27 7.60 10.36
N LEU A 126 25.11 6.92 9.22
CA LEU A 126 25.43 5.51 9.05
C LEU A 126 26.86 5.39 8.54
N THR A 127 27.70 4.65 9.25
CA THR A 127 29.13 4.49 8.93
C THR A 127 29.45 3.03 8.63
N TYR A 128 30.20 2.80 7.57
CA TYR A 128 30.84 1.52 7.25
C TYR A 128 32.35 1.71 7.15
N SER A 129 33.11 0.62 7.30
CA SER A 129 34.57 0.65 7.13
C SER A 129 35.10 -0.64 6.51
N ALA A 130 36.25 -0.55 5.85
CA ALA A 130 36.96 -1.70 5.31
C ALA A 130 38.47 -1.42 5.27
N GLU A 131 39.29 -2.39 5.64
CA GLU A 131 40.74 -2.25 5.57
C GLU A 131 41.30 -2.94 4.33
N ARG A 132 42.12 -2.22 3.56
CA ARG A 132 42.85 -2.80 2.42
C ARG A 132 44.25 -2.19 2.32
N ALA A 133 45.25 -3.07 2.26
CA ALA A 133 46.67 -2.70 2.20
C ALA A 133 47.07 -1.72 3.31
N SER A 134 46.66 -1.99 4.56
CA SER A 134 46.91 -1.15 5.76
C SER A 134 46.29 0.26 5.69
N VAL A 135 45.32 0.48 4.80
CA VAL A 135 44.55 1.72 4.73
C VAL A 135 43.11 1.40 5.09
N LEU A 136 42.68 1.92 6.25
CA LEU A 136 41.28 1.89 6.68
C LEU A 136 40.50 2.92 5.85
N ARG A 137 39.52 2.44 5.10
CA ARG A 137 38.55 3.24 4.35
C ARG A 137 37.28 3.33 5.17
N THR A 138 36.68 4.52 5.22
CA THR A 138 35.46 4.78 5.99
C THR A 138 34.44 5.48 5.10
N LEU A 139 33.28 4.87 4.90
CA LEU A 139 32.12 5.49 4.28
C LEU A 139 31.19 6.05 5.36
N LYS A 140 30.75 7.30 5.19
CA LYS A 140 29.75 7.95 6.03
C LYS A 140 28.57 8.40 5.19
N ILE A 141 27.37 8.10 5.65
CA ILE A 141 26.12 8.39 4.97
C ILE A 141 25.23 9.20 5.91
N ASN A 142 24.94 10.45 5.54
CA ASN A 142 23.93 11.25 6.22
C ASN A 142 22.54 10.71 5.87
N LEU A 143 21.77 10.34 6.88
CA LEU A 143 20.39 9.89 6.73
C LEU A 143 19.46 11.09 6.89
N THR A 144 18.89 11.54 5.77
CA THR A 144 17.96 12.66 5.72
C THR A 144 16.55 12.13 5.53
N CYS A 145 15.67 12.37 6.50
CA CYS A 145 14.25 12.05 6.40
C CYS A 145 13.59 12.90 5.30
N ASP A 146 13.05 12.24 4.29
CA ASP A 146 12.17 12.85 3.28
C ASP A 146 10.94 11.95 3.07
N PRO A 147 9.77 12.31 3.65
CA PRO A 147 8.57 11.47 3.56
C PRO A 147 8.06 11.20 2.14
N LYS A 148 8.52 11.96 1.14
CA LYS A 148 8.05 11.85 -0.25
C LYS A 148 8.96 11.00 -1.13
N GLU A 149 10.20 10.79 -0.71
CA GLU A 149 11.20 10.11 -1.52
C GLU A 149 11.35 8.66 -1.08
N VAL A 150 11.32 7.72 -2.04
CA VAL A 150 11.59 6.31 -1.72
C VAL A 150 13.04 6.18 -1.28
N GLY A 151 14.00 6.66 -2.08
CA GLY A 151 15.42 6.69 -1.75
C GLY A 151 16.26 7.32 -2.86
N ILE A 152 16.90 8.45 -2.58
CA ILE A 152 17.85 9.13 -3.48
C ILE A 152 19.20 9.25 -2.77
N LEU A 153 20.27 8.80 -3.42
CA LEU A 153 21.63 8.87 -2.91
C LEU A 153 22.42 9.96 -3.64
N TYR A 154 22.98 10.90 -2.88
CA TYR A 154 23.93 11.90 -3.37
C TYR A 154 25.33 11.54 -2.89
N VAL A 155 26.30 11.54 -3.79
CA VAL A 155 27.68 11.15 -3.49
C VAL A 155 28.59 12.38 -3.54
N GLU A 156 29.13 12.78 -2.39
CA GLU A 156 30.14 13.83 -2.34
C GLU A 156 31.49 13.30 -2.83
N GLY A 157 31.80 12.05 -2.49
CA GLY A 157 33.06 11.35 -2.81
C GLY A 157 34.06 11.40 -1.66
N GLU A 158 35.35 11.31 -1.97
CA GLU A 158 36.44 11.37 -0.99
C GLU A 158 36.66 12.82 -0.52
N THR A 159 36.34 13.12 0.74
CA THR A 159 36.50 14.48 1.32
C THR A 159 37.85 14.65 2.03
N THR A 160 38.31 13.59 2.69
CA THR A 160 39.66 13.46 3.25
C THR A 160 40.19 12.07 2.90
N LYS A 161 41.51 11.88 2.96
CA LYS A 161 42.14 10.62 2.56
C LYS A 161 41.41 9.40 3.17
N ALA A 162 40.87 8.55 2.31
CA ALA A 162 40.13 7.33 2.65
C ALA A 162 38.84 7.53 3.47
N VAL A 163 38.25 8.73 3.47
CA VAL A 163 36.95 9.02 4.07
C VAL A 163 35.99 9.56 3.01
N TYR A 164 34.87 8.88 2.86
CA TYR A 164 33.90 9.11 1.80
C TYR A 164 32.58 9.58 2.41
N TRP A 165 31.94 10.56 1.80
CA TRP A 165 30.64 11.08 2.25
C TRP A 165 29.56 10.91 1.18
N MET A 166 28.37 10.55 1.67
CA MET A 166 27.14 10.45 0.91
C MET A 166 25.97 11.02 1.73
N GLU A 167 24.88 11.38 1.06
CA GLU A 167 23.60 11.73 1.67
C GLU A 167 22.50 10.83 1.08
N LEU A 168 21.78 10.11 1.93
CA LEU A 168 20.57 9.40 1.55
C LEU A 168 19.35 10.22 1.97
N ARG A 169 18.52 10.61 1.01
CA ARG A 169 17.17 11.14 1.26
C ARG A 169 16.14 10.06 1.05
N SER A 170 15.37 9.74 2.08
CA SER A 170 14.40 8.65 2.01
C SER A 170 13.33 8.78 3.09
N LYS A 171 12.13 8.29 2.79
CA LYS A 171 11.05 8.09 3.75
C LYS A 171 11.41 7.03 4.78
N TYR A 172 12.30 6.09 4.43
CA TYR A 172 12.80 5.05 5.32
C TYR A 172 13.88 5.55 6.30
N ALA A 173 14.46 6.71 6.03
CA ALA A 173 15.34 7.43 6.97
C ALA A 173 14.56 8.26 7.99
N CYS A 174 13.23 8.31 7.90
CA CYS A 174 12.38 8.95 8.90
C CYS A 174 12.20 8.04 10.11
N PRO A 175 12.48 8.53 11.35
CA PRO A 175 12.12 7.80 12.56
C PRO A 175 10.63 7.46 12.53
N THR A 176 10.34 6.17 12.46
CA THR A 176 8.99 5.64 12.51
C THR A 176 8.79 5.13 13.92
N MET A 177 7.73 5.53 14.63
CA MET A 177 7.43 4.87 15.90
C MET A 177 7.31 3.37 15.62
N ALA A 178 7.97 2.51 16.42
CA ALA A 178 7.63 1.10 16.39
C ALA A 178 6.12 1.03 16.47
N PRO A 179 5.42 0.40 15.50
CA PRO A 179 3.99 0.27 15.60
C PRO A 179 3.75 -0.32 16.98
N THR A 180 3.02 0.41 17.83
CA THR A 180 2.56 -0.11 19.12
C THR A 180 2.07 -1.51 18.81
N PRO A 181 2.66 -2.56 19.42
CA PRO A 181 2.48 -3.94 18.96
C PRO A 181 1.00 -4.12 18.69
N LEU A 182 0.67 -4.27 17.41
CA LEU A 182 -0.73 -4.22 17.01
C LEU A 182 -1.44 -5.27 17.87
N PRO A 183 -2.54 -4.91 18.54
CA PRO A 183 -3.26 -5.89 19.33
C PRO A 183 -3.59 -7.08 18.44
N SER A 184 -3.71 -8.27 19.04
CA SER A 184 -4.03 -9.46 18.28
C SER A 184 -5.36 -9.23 17.55
N CYS A 185 -5.35 -9.38 16.22
CA CYS A 185 -6.57 -9.29 15.43
C CYS A 185 -7.30 -10.62 15.50
N ILE A 186 -8.44 -10.65 16.19
CA ILE A 186 -9.25 -11.84 16.37
C ILE A 186 -10.07 -12.05 15.10
N LYS A 187 -9.92 -13.20 14.44
CA LYS A 187 -10.67 -13.59 13.25
C LYS A 187 -12.19 -13.44 13.50
N THR A 188 -12.86 -12.63 12.68
CA THR A 188 -14.33 -12.46 12.68
C THR A 188 -15.00 -13.16 11.51
N SER A 189 -14.28 -13.32 10.39
CA SER A 189 -14.64 -14.18 9.27
C SER A 189 -13.36 -14.66 8.56
N GLU A 190 -13.50 -15.41 7.47
CA GLU A 190 -12.42 -15.91 6.62
C GLU A 190 -11.55 -14.79 6.04
N CYS A 191 -12.08 -13.56 5.97
CA CYS A 191 -11.40 -12.41 5.40
C CYS A 191 -11.56 -11.11 6.21
N SER A 192 -12.00 -11.21 7.47
CA SER A 192 -12.05 -10.07 8.39
C SER A 192 -11.55 -10.45 9.77
N CYS A 193 -11.02 -9.46 10.47
CA CYS A 193 -10.64 -9.59 11.86
C CYS A 193 -10.87 -8.29 12.64
N SER A 194 -11.05 -8.40 13.95
CA SER A 194 -11.27 -7.27 14.86
C SER A 194 -10.16 -7.20 15.90
N PHE A 195 -9.71 -5.98 16.16
CA PHE A 195 -8.83 -5.64 17.26
C PHE A 195 -9.63 -5.45 18.55
N ASP A 196 -8.94 -5.50 19.70
CA ASP A 196 -9.53 -5.28 21.03
C ASP A 196 -9.98 -3.82 21.26
N ASP A 197 -9.35 -2.87 20.58
CA ASP A 197 -9.72 -1.46 20.55
C ASP A 197 -10.94 -1.15 19.67
N GLY A 198 -11.56 -2.18 19.08
CA GLY A 198 -12.75 -2.05 18.26
C GLY A 198 -12.49 -1.66 16.81
N ARG A 199 -11.23 -1.53 16.38
CA ARG A 199 -10.91 -1.43 14.95
C ARG A 199 -11.08 -2.78 14.25
N VAL A 200 -11.33 -2.75 12.94
CA VAL A 200 -11.56 -3.91 12.08
C VAL A 200 -10.73 -3.78 10.80
N VAL A 201 -10.20 -4.90 10.34
CA VAL A 201 -9.72 -5.09 8.96
C VAL A 201 -10.73 -5.99 8.27
N ASP A 202 -11.27 -5.53 7.16
CA ASP A 202 -12.31 -6.24 6.41
C ASP A 202 -11.97 -6.24 4.92
N LEU A 203 -11.58 -7.41 4.42
CA LEU A 203 -11.20 -7.60 3.03
C LEU A 203 -12.39 -7.98 2.13
N SER A 204 -13.61 -8.07 2.65
CA SER A 204 -14.82 -8.36 1.86
C SER A 204 -15.08 -7.43 0.68
N PRO A 205 -14.69 -6.15 0.70
CA PRO A 205 -14.79 -5.32 -0.50
C PRO A 205 -13.92 -5.81 -1.67
N LEU A 206 -12.82 -6.52 -1.40
CA LEU A 206 -11.92 -7.04 -2.43
C LEU A 206 -12.48 -8.28 -3.14
N ASP A 207 -13.34 -9.03 -2.46
CA ASP A 207 -13.78 -10.35 -2.90
C ASP A 207 -14.77 -10.32 -4.08
N THR A 208 -15.43 -9.19 -4.31
CA THR A 208 -16.52 -9.09 -5.29
C THR A 208 -16.38 -7.91 -6.22
N GLY A 209 -15.15 -7.56 -6.63
CA GLY A 209 -14.86 -6.44 -7.53
C GLY A 209 -15.42 -6.59 -8.97
N GLY A 210 -16.69 -6.97 -9.12
CA GLY A 210 -17.42 -7.19 -10.37
C GLY A 210 -17.29 -8.58 -10.98
N MET A 211 -16.50 -9.48 -10.41
CA MET A 211 -16.26 -10.80 -10.99
C MET A 211 -17.29 -11.84 -10.56
N ALA A 212 -17.53 -12.83 -11.43
CA ALA A 212 -18.42 -13.94 -11.14
C ALA A 212 -17.90 -14.76 -9.95
N VAL A 213 -18.82 -15.28 -9.15
CA VAL A 213 -18.52 -16.23 -8.06
C VAL A 213 -17.66 -17.38 -8.61
N GLY A 214 -16.59 -17.72 -7.88
CA GLY A 214 -15.66 -18.79 -8.28
C GLY A 214 -14.50 -18.33 -9.17
N VAL A 215 -14.29 -17.02 -9.35
CA VAL A 215 -13.13 -16.44 -10.05
C VAL A 215 -12.23 -15.71 -9.04
N PRO A 216 -10.89 -15.92 -9.08
CA PRO A 216 -10.00 -15.25 -8.16
C PRO A 216 -9.94 -13.73 -8.39
N ARG A 217 -9.93 -12.92 -7.32
CA ARG A 217 -9.75 -11.47 -7.41
C ARG A 217 -8.41 -11.09 -8.03
N PHE A 218 -7.35 -11.75 -7.57
CA PHE A 218 -6.01 -11.55 -8.10
C PHE A 218 -5.65 -12.80 -8.87
N LYS A 219 -5.61 -12.71 -10.19
CA LYS A 219 -5.39 -13.85 -11.08
C LYS A 219 -3.99 -13.78 -11.71
N ASP A 220 -3.30 -14.92 -11.74
CA ASP A 220 -2.03 -15.09 -12.46
C ASP A 220 -0.93 -14.08 -12.08
N VAL A 221 -0.84 -13.70 -10.79
CA VAL A 221 0.19 -12.78 -10.29
C VAL A 221 1.54 -13.47 -10.28
N ILE A 222 2.46 -13.00 -11.12
CA ILE A 222 3.80 -13.56 -11.26
C ILE A 222 4.68 -13.23 -10.04
N ASP A 223 5.45 -14.19 -9.54
CA ASP A 223 6.45 -13.92 -8.51
C ASP A 223 7.63 -13.12 -9.02
N LYS A 224 8.38 -12.51 -8.08
CA LYS A 224 9.59 -11.74 -8.38
C LYS A 224 10.66 -12.53 -9.13
N THR A 225 10.66 -13.86 -9.03
CA THR A 225 11.61 -14.74 -9.71
C THR A 225 11.14 -15.18 -11.10
N PHE A 226 9.91 -14.81 -11.50
CA PHE A 226 9.28 -15.20 -12.77
C PHE A 226 9.16 -16.72 -12.96
N THR A 227 9.10 -17.45 -11.86
CA THR A 227 9.08 -18.93 -11.83
C THR A 227 7.71 -19.51 -11.56
N SER A 228 6.81 -18.76 -10.94
CA SER A 228 5.47 -19.23 -10.60
C SER A 228 4.48 -18.08 -10.61
N TRP A 229 3.23 -18.39 -10.91
CA TRP A 229 2.12 -17.45 -10.86
C TRP A 229 1.18 -17.85 -9.73
N TYR A 230 0.45 -16.87 -9.20
CA TYR A 230 -0.41 -17.06 -8.04
C TYR A 230 -1.76 -16.44 -8.30
N SER A 231 -2.81 -17.22 -8.04
CA SER A 231 -4.18 -16.73 -7.99
C SER A 231 -4.66 -16.72 -6.53
N TRP A 232 -5.31 -15.65 -6.10
CA TRP A 232 -5.78 -15.48 -4.72
C TRP A 232 -7.14 -14.77 -4.66
N ASN A 233 -7.98 -15.21 -3.74
CA ASN A 233 -9.22 -14.54 -3.37
C ASN A 233 -9.39 -14.54 -1.83
N PRO A 234 -9.60 -13.38 -1.18
CA PRO A 234 -9.59 -13.31 0.27
C PRO A 234 -10.77 -14.02 0.96
N CYS A 235 -12.01 -13.88 0.47
CA CYS A 235 -13.20 -14.32 1.21
C CYS A 235 -13.88 -15.56 0.65
N ASN A 236 -13.99 -15.69 -0.66
CA ASN A 236 -14.68 -16.80 -1.30
C ASN A 236 -13.74 -17.76 -2.03
N GLY A 237 -14.08 -19.04 -2.00
CA GLY A 237 -13.43 -20.09 -2.78
C GLY A 237 -13.48 -19.84 -4.27
N PHE A 238 -12.44 -20.26 -4.98
CA PHE A 238 -12.41 -20.27 -6.45
C PHE A 238 -11.82 -21.57 -6.98
N SER A 239 -12.09 -21.86 -8.25
CA SER A 239 -11.54 -23.05 -8.93
C SER A 239 -10.78 -22.64 -10.19
N GLU A 240 -9.58 -23.19 -10.37
CA GLU A 240 -8.68 -22.92 -11.48
C GLU A 240 -7.77 -24.14 -11.74
N GLY A 241 -7.87 -24.75 -12.92
CA GLY A 241 -7.12 -25.97 -13.24
C GLY A 241 -7.48 -27.12 -12.29
N THR A 242 -6.50 -27.65 -11.55
CA THR A 242 -6.73 -28.68 -10.52
C THR A 242 -6.90 -28.12 -9.11
N CYS A 243 -6.85 -26.79 -8.93
CA CYS A 243 -7.27 -26.15 -7.69
C CYS A 243 -8.80 -26.03 -7.69
N ASP A 244 -9.46 -26.62 -6.70
CA ASP A 244 -10.92 -26.57 -6.56
C ASP A 244 -11.30 -26.05 -5.17
N ASP A 245 -12.19 -25.05 -5.13
CA ASP A 245 -12.66 -24.39 -3.91
C ASP A 245 -11.50 -23.95 -2.98
N VAL A 246 -10.51 -23.25 -3.55
CA VAL A 246 -9.30 -22.81 -2.84
C VAL A 246 -9.33 -21.31 -2.56
N ALA A 247 -8.51 -20.87 -1.60
CA ALA A 247 -8.21 -19.46 -1.38
C ALA A 247 -7.00 -19.01 -2.19
N VAL A 248 -6.01 -19.89 -2.34
CA VAL A 248 -4.75 -19.61 -3.05
C VAL A 248 -4.42 -20.78 -3.96
N CYS A 249 -4.09 -20.50 -5.22
CA CYS A 249 -3.61 -21.48 -6.19
C CYS A 249 -2.26 -21.02 -6.75
N GLN A 250 -1.23 -21.87 -6.69
CA GLN A 250 0.03 -21.67 -7.40
C GLN A 250 -0.03 -22.37 -8.76
N ILE A 251 0.49 -21.69 -9.76
CA ILE A 251 0.59 -22.15 -11.14
C ILE A 251 2.08 -22.18 -11.48
N SER A 252 2.63 -23.38 -11.70
CA SER A 252 4.03 -23.51 -12.14
C SER A 252 4.07 -23.76 -13.65
N PRO A 253 4.53 -22.78 -14.45
CA PRO A 253 4.77 -22.95 -15.87
C PRO A 253 6.04 -23.78 -16.08
N ILE A 254 5.97 -25.10 -15.89
CA ILE A 254 7.08 -25.99 -16.22
C ILE A 254 7.04 -26.25 -17.73
N VAL A 255 7.84 -25.55 -18.51
CA VAL A 255 8.14 -25.96 -19.89
C VAL A 255 8.97 -27.25 -19.82
N PRO A 256 8.64 -28.34 -20.55
CA PRO A 256 7.64 -28.45 -21.64
C PRO A 256 6.33 -29.16 -21.24
N ASN A 257 6.07 -29.34 -19.95
CA ASN A 257 5.01 -30.19 -19.41
C ASN A 257 3.72 -29.42 -19.11
N PRO A 258 2.59 -30.11 -18.85
CA PRO A 258 1.33 -29.44 -18.52
C PRO A 258 1.51 -28.53 -17.29
N THR A 259 0.92 -27.35 -17.37
CA THR A 259 0.81 -26.39 -16.26
C THR A 259 0.36 -27.12 -15.00
N ASN A 260 1.19 -27.08 -13.95
CA ASN A 260 0.87 -27.71 -12.67
C ASN A 260 0.16 -26.70 -11.76
N TYR A 261 -1.00 -27.07 -11.25
CA TYR A 261 -1.78 -26.26 -10.32
C TYR A 261 -1.71 -26.88 -8.93
N VAL A 262 -1.31 -26.08 -7.95
CA VAL A 262 -1.07 -26.53 -6.58
C VAL A 262 -1.92 -25.68 -5.63
N SER A 263 -2.86 -26.31 -4.93
CA SER A 263 -3.59 -25.65 -3.84
C SER A 263 -2.62 -25.28 -2.72
N LEU A 264 -2.70 -24.04 -2.25
CA LEU A 264 -1.88 -23.53 -1.14
C LEU A 264 -2.70 -23.14 0.10
N GLY A 265 -3.98 -23.55 0.14
CA GLY A 265 -4.89 -23.31 1.26
C GLY A 265 -6.31 -22.94 0.80
N ASN A 266 -7.24 -22.98 1.76
CA ASN A 266 -8.64 -22.63 1.55
C ASN A 266 -9.15 -21.72 2.67
N GLN A 267 -10.35 -21.19 2.51
CA GLN A 267 -10.95 -20.20 3.38
C GLN A 267 -11.12 -20.73 4.82
N ASN A 268 -11.37 -22.03 4.98
CA ASN A 268 -11.51 -22.66 6.29
C ASN A 268 -10.20 -22.65 7.10
N SER A 269 -9.04 -22.63 6.44
CA SER A 269 -7.74 -22.52 7.11
C SER A 269 -7.23 -21.09 7.26
N ALA A 270 -8.07 -20.08 6.95
CA ALA A 270 -7.73 -18.68 7.14
C ALA A 270 -7.50 -18.37 8.62
N GLU A 271 -6.35 -17.78 8.95
CA GLU A 271 -6.05 -17.25 10.28
C GLU A 271 -5.38 -15.89 10.19
N PHE A 272 -5.69 -15.00 11.14
CA PHE A 272 -5.05 -13.70 11.26
C PHE A 272 -4.02 -13.74 12.39
N THR A 273 -2.81 -13.30 12.09
CA THR A 273 -1.72 -13.20 13.06
C THR A 273 -1.04 -11.84 12.95
N THR A 274 -0.46 -11.36 14.03
CA THR A 274 0.32 -10.12 14.03
C THR A 274 1.75 -10.47 14.37
N VAL A 275 2.66 -10.28 13.41
CA VAL A 275 4.09 -10.56 13.58
C VAL A 275 4.85 -9.26 13.40
N ASN A 276 5.57 -8.83 14.45
CA ASN A 276 6.34 -7.59 14.46
C ASN A 276 5.54 -6.34 14.06
N GLY A 277 4.27 -6.28 14.47
CA GLY A 277 3.38 -5.17 14.14
C GLY A 277 2.79 -5.23 12.73
N THR A 278 3.08 -6.27 11.95
CA THR A 278 2.42 -6.46 10.65
C THR A 278 1.33 -7.51 10.75
N LEU A 279 0.13 -7.14 10.32
CA LEU A 279 -1.00 -8.07 10.22
C LEU A 279 -0.76 -9.01 9.03
N THR A 280 -0.85 -10.30 9.29
CA THR A 280 -0.67 -11.36 8.31
C THR A 280 -1.93 -12.22 8.28
N LEU A 281 -2.49 -12.40 7.09
CA LEU A 281 -3.52 -13.42 6.83
C LEU A 281 -2.80 -14.67 6.32
N GLN A 282 -3.03 -15.80 6.96
CA GLN A 282 -2.43 -17.08 6.57
C GLN A 282 -3.47 -18.08 6.13
N TYR A 283 -3.10 -18.92 5.16
CA TYR A 283 -3.84 -20.11 4.79
C TYR A 283 -2.91 -21.31 4.86
N ALA A 284 -3.45 -22.46 5.22
CA ALA A 284 -2.69 -23.70 5.30
C ALA A 284 -3.37 -24.83 4.54
N VAL A 285 -2.56 -25.73 3.97
CA VAL A 285 -3.02 -27.03 3.48
C VAL A 285 -2.07 -28.11 4.00
N SER A 286 -2.65 -29.13 4.62
CA SER A 286 -1.89 -30.28 5.10
C SER A 286 -1.82 -31.32 3.99
N THR A 287 -0.67 -31.42 3.33
CA THR A 287 -0.32 -32.55 2.46
C THR A 287 0.76 -33.40 3.14
N ASP A 288 1.57 -34.16 2.38
CA ASP A 288 2.77 -34.81 2.91
C ASP A 288 3.78 -33.80 3.48
N VAL A 289 3.73 -32.56 2.99
CA VAL A 289 4.45 -31.40 3.51
C VAL A 289 3.44 -30.32 3.90
N LEU A 290 3.65 -29.67 5.04
CA LEU A 290 2.84 -28.52 5.43
C LEU A 290 3.17 -27.33 4.52
N LYS A 291 2.17 -26.85 3.81
CA LYS A 291 2.26 -25.63 3.00
C LYS A 291 1.49 -24.52 3.68
N VAL A 292 2.14 -23.37 3.84
CA VAL A 292 1.55 -22.19 4.46
C VAL A 292 1.69 -21.03 3.50
N THR A 293 0.59 -20.39 3.13
CA THR A 293 0.61 -19.10 2.43
C THR A 293 0.47 -18.00 3.46
N LYS A 294 1.38 -17.02 3.45
CA LYS A 294 1.32 -15.81 4.28
C LYS A 294 1.09 -14.60 3.39
N ILE A 295 0.03 -13.87 3.65
CA ILE A 295 -0.32 -12.62 2.97
C ILE A 295 -0.08 -11.49 3.96
N LEU A 296 0.96 -10.71 3.69
CA LEU A 296 1.28 -9.51 4.44
C LEU A 296 0.26 -8.42 4.11
N LEU A 297 -0.50 -7.95 5.09
CA LEU A 297 -1.51 -6.92 4.90
C LEU A 297 -0.89 -5.54 5.16
N THR A 298 -0.56 -4.84 4.07
CA THR A 298 0.01 -3.49 4.10
C THR A 298 -1.11 -2.47 3.89
N CYS A 299 -1.29 -1.59 4.88
CA CYS A 299 -2.23 -0.47 4.75
C CYS A 299 -1.70 0.54 3.72
N ASP A 300 -2.51 0.80 2.70
CA ASP A 300 -2.28 1.84 1.70
C ASP A 300 -3.60 2.51 1.35
N GLU A 301 -3.87 3.68 1.95
CA GLU A 301 -5.14 4.41 1.75
C GLU A 301 -5.39 4.82 0.29
N GLY A 302 -4.36 4.86 -0.57
CA GLY A 302 -4.49 5.24 -1.97
C GLY A 302 -4.79 4.10 -2.93
N THR A 303 -4.75 2.85 -2.47
CA THR A 303 -4.79 1.67 -3.33
C THR A 303 -5.98 0.80 -2.98
N GLU A 304 -6.87 0.51 -3.94
CA GLU A 304 -8.00 -0.41 -3.70
C GLU A 304 -7.48 -1.79 -3.33
N GLY A 305 -6.59 -2.37 -4.14
CA GLY A 305 -5.91 -3.62 -3.86
C GLY A 305 -4.86 -3.95 -4.92
N GLU A 306 -3.61 -4.10 -4.48
CA GLU A 306 -2.46 -4.56 -5.28
C GLU A 306 -1.84 -5.78 -4.58
N LEU A 307 -1.70 -6.88 -5.31
CA LEU A 307 -1.07 -8.09 -4.80
C LEU A 307 0.33 -8.26 -5.40
N LEU A 308 1.33 -8.44 -4.55
CA LEU A 308 2.70 -8.77 -4.92
C LEU A 308 3.02 -10.20 -4.47
N ALA A 309 3.67 -10.98 -5.33
CA ALA A 309 4.10 -12.34 -5.02
C ALA A 309 5.63 -12.40 -4.86
N TYR A 310 6.11 -12.87 -3.71
CA TYR A 310 7.54 -13.07 -3.44
C TYR A 310 7.99 -14.51 -3.72
N GLY A 311 7.05 -15.45 -3.80
CA GLY A 311 7.32 -16.85 -4.10
C GLY A 311 7.54 -17.71 -2.86
N LEU A 312 8.16 -18.88 -3.08
CA LEU A 312 8.42 -19.90 -2.06
C LEU A 312 9.66 -19.56 -1.23
N LYS A 313 9.54 -19.70 0.08
CA LYS A 313 10.64 -19.75 1.06
C LYS A 313 10.56 -21.08 1.81
N GLU A 314 11.63 -21.86 1.75
CA GLU A 314 11.72 -23.09 2.55
C GLU A 314 12.29 -22.77 3.93
N ASN A 315 11.58 -23.16 4.99
CA ASN A 315 12.02 -22.95 6.37
C ASN A 315 11.75 -24.21 7.20
N ASN A 316 12.81 -24.94 7.57
CA ASN A 316 12.73 -26.14 8.41
C ASN A 316 11.74 -27.21 7.91
N GLY A 317 11.66 -27.42 6.60
CA GLY A 317 10.75 -28.39 5.99
C GLY A 317 9.29 -27.92 5.85
N ILE A 318 8.98 -26.67 6.23
CA ILE A 318 7.73 -26.00 5.89
C ILE A 318 7.95 -25.24 4.58
N GLN A 319 7.00 -25.40 3.66
CA GLN A 319 6.95 -24.60 2.43
C GLN A 319 6.12 -23.35 2.69
N GLU A 320 6.79 -22.20 2.87
CA GLU A 320 6.13 -20.92 3.11
C GLU A 320 6.04 -20.11 1.82
N TYR A 321 4.83 -19.75 1.40
CA TYR A 321 4.59 -18.92 0.23
C TYR A 321 4.25 -17.51 0.68
N LEU A 322 5.04 -16.52 0.26
CA LEU A 322 4.89 -15.14 0.73
C LEU A 322 4.28 -14.25 -0.34
N LEU A 323 3.17 -13.60 0.02
CA LEU A 323 2.48 -12.58 -0.77
C LEU A 323 2.36 -11.29 0.07
N GLU A 324 2.23 -10.13 -0.57
CA GLU A 324 1.87 -8.85 0.07
C GLU A 324 0.64 -8.27 -0.61
N LEU A 325 -0.37 -7.92 0.18
CA LEU A 325 -1.51 -7.13 -0.27
C LEU A 325 -1.35 -5.69 0.22
N ARG A 326 -1.21 -4.75 -0.71
CA ARG A 326 -1.33 -3.31 -0.46
C ARG A 326 -2.76 -2.88 -0.74
N SER A 327 -3.46 -2.41 0.29
CA SER A 327 -4.87 -2.06 0.14
C SER A 327 -5.33 -1.09 1.23
N MET A 328 -6.26 -0.22 0.87
CA MET A 328 -6.98 0.62 1.82
C MET A 328 -7.87 -0.20 2.75
N TYR A 329 -8.21 -1.44 2.37
CA TYR A 329 -8.97 -2.39 3.17
C TYR A 329 -8.10 -3.17 4.17
N SER A 330 -6.77 -3.17 3.98
CA SER A 330 -5.81 -3.67 4.97
C SER A 330 -5.61 -2.70 6.14
N CYS A 331 -6.11 -1.47 6.03
CA CYS A 331 -6.01 -0.46 7.08
C CYS A 331 -7.01 -0.75 8.21
N PRO A 332 -6.57 -0.85 9.49
CA PRO A 332 -7.49 -0.94 10.62
C PRO A 332 -8.38 0.31 10.70
N ARG A 333 -9.69 0.15 10.52
CA ARG A 333 -10.68 1.22 10.62
C ARG A 333 -11.51 1.02 11.88
N GLU A 334 -12.02 2.09 12.48
CA GLU A 334 -13.05 1.93 13.52
C GLU A 334 -14.16 1.03 12.96
N LYS A 335 -14.59 0.01 13.73
CA LYS A 335 -15.73 -0.81 13.33
C LYS A 335 -16.85 0.15 12.97
N PRO A 336 -17.35 0.15 11.72
CA PRO A 336 -18.49 0.98 11.40
C PRO A 336 -19.56 0.60 12.43
N GLY A 337 -20.00 1.60 13.20
CA GLY A 337 -21.12 1.42 14.14
C GLY A 337 -22.25 0.70 13.41
N PRO A 338 -23.10 -0.08 14.10
CA PRO A 338 -24.05 -1.04 13.50
C PRO A 338 -24.57 -0.49 12.18
N VAL A 339 -24.07 -1.07 11.07
CA VAL A 339 -24.20 -0.50 9.73
C VAL A 339 -25.65 -0.17 9.52
N GLN A 340 -25.96 1.12 9.51
CA GLN A 340 -27.33 1.54 9.28
C GLN A 340 -27.56 1.35 7.79
N PHE A 341 -28.30 0.30 7.47
CA PHE A 341 -28.76 0.09 6.12
C PHE A 341 -29.68 1.25 5.73
N CYS A 342 -29.42 1.84 4.56
CA CYS A 342 -30.34 2.79 3.98
C CYS A 342 -31.52 2.01 3.39
N ILE A 343 -32.67 2.02 4.07
CA ILE A 343 -33.87 1.33 3.63
C ILE A 343 -34.48 2.17 2.52
N GLN A 344 -34.51 1.64 1.30
CA GLN A 344 -35.09 2.33 0.15
C GLN A 344 -36.56 2.69 0.40
N THR A 345 -36.87 3.99 0.31
CA THR A 345 -38.22 4.53 0.50
C THR A 345 -38.86 4.96 -0.82
N SER A 346 -38.05 5.20 -1.84
CA SER A 346 -38.51 5.42 -3.21
C SER A 346 -37.43 5.02 -4.22
N LEU A 347 -37.67 5.20 -5.52
CA LEU A 347 -36.63 5.03 -6.55
C LEU A 347 -35.44 6.00 -6.39
N CYS A 348 -35.62 7.05 -5.58
CA CYS A 348 -34.69 8.18 -5.42
C CYS A 348 -34.23 8.42 -3.99
N SER A 349 -34.76 7.68 -3.03
CA SER A 349 -34.54 7.98 -1.63
C SER A 349 -34.44 6.73 -0.79
N CYS A 350 -33.71 6.86 0.30
CA CYS A 350 -33.60 5.83 1.31
C CYS A 350 -33.44 6.46 2.69
N ASP A 351 -33.92 5.77 3.72
CA ASP A 351 -33.90 6.24 5.10
C ASP A 351 -33.01 5.32 5.95
N TYR A 352 -32.19 5.93 6.79
CA TYR A 352 -31.39 5.24 7.78
C TYR A 352 -32.16 5.07 9.10
N GLY A 353 -31.82 4.04 9.87
CA GLY A 353 -32.46 3.77 11.17
C GLY A 353 -32.26 4.85 12.23
N ASN A 354 -31.29 5.77 12.08
CA ASN A 354 -31.11 6.96 12.93
C ASN A 354 -32.05 8.13 12.57
N GLY A 355 -32.90 7.99 11.54
CA GLY A 355 -33.78 9.06 11.05
C GLY A 355 -33.14 10.02 10.05
N THR A 356 -31.89 9.81 9.62
CA THR A 356 -31.34 10.52 8.46
C THR A 356 -31.85 9.91 7.17
N SER A 357 -32.09 10.74 6.14
CA SER A 357 -32.59 10.30 4.85
C SER A 357 -31.71 10.83 3.72
N ILE A 358 -31.46 10.00 2.70
CA ILE A 358 -30.87 10.45 1.44
C ILE A 358 -31.99 10.64 0.43
N ASN A 359 -31.98 11.78 -0.25
CA ASN A 359 -32.92 12.10 -1.31
C ASN A 359 -32.18 12.62 -2.54
N LEU A 360 -32.17 11.81 -3.60
CA LEU A 360 -31.54 12.11 -4.88
C LEU A 360 -32.47 12.82 -5.87
N SER A 361 -33.75 13.03 -5.54
CA SER A 361 -34.67 13.76 -6.43
C SER A 361 -34.20 15.15 -6.84
N PRO A 362 -33.42 15.92 -6.05
CA PRO A 362 -32.82 17.17 -6.52
C PRO A 362 -31.80 17.01 -7.65
N LEU A 363 -31.24 15.81 -7.82
CA LEU A 363 -30.33 15.46 -8.92
C LEU A 363 -31.08 14.93 -10.14
N ASP A 364 -32.39 14.71 -10.06
CA ASP A 364 -33.16 14.20 -11.19
C ASP A 364 -33.27 15.25 -12.30
N SER A 365 -33.08 14.80 -13.53
CA SER A 365 -33.46 15.57 -14.70
C SER A 365 -34.98 15.44 -14.92
N LYS A 366 -35.69 16.56 -14.95
CA LYS A 366 -37.13 16.56 -15.31
C LYS A 366 -37.39 16.33 -16.80
N SER A 367 -36.35 16.29 -17.62
CA SER A 367 -36.44 16.01 -19.06
C SER A 367 -36.02 14.56 -19.35
N SER A 368 -36.38 14.05 -20.52
CA SER A 368 -35.91 12.76 -21.04
C SER A 368 -34.40 12.76 -21.41
N ILE A 369 -33.63 13.68 -20.85
CA ILE A 369 -32.20 13.89 -21.08
C ILE A 369 -31.49 13.52 -19.77
N PRO A 370 -30.42 12.71 -19.81
CA PRO A 370 -29.69 12.33 -18.61
C PRO A 370 -29.15 13.56 -17.88
N ARG A 371 -29.19 13.54 -16.55
CA ARG A 371 -28.64 14.63 -15.74
C ARG A 371 -27.13 14.76 -15.95
N PHE A 372 -26.45 13.62 -15.96
CA PHE A 372 -25.03 13.52 -16.20
C PHE A 372 -24.87 12.86 -17.56
N GLN A 373 -24.47 13.63 -18.56
CA GLN A 373 -24.36 13.18 -19.94
C GLN A 373 -22.89 13.16 -20.35
N ASP A 374 -22.51 12.17 -21.16
CA ASP A 374 -21.18 12.07 -21.78
C ASP A 374 -20.03 12.18 -20.76
N ILE A 375 -20.12 11.43 -19.65
CA ILE A 375 -19.01 11.30 -18.70
C ILE A 375 -17.98 10.34 -19.30
N LEU A 376 -16.79 10.85 -19.59
CA LEU A 376 -15.69 10.06 -20.14
C LEU A 376 -15.08 9.13 -19.08
N SER A 377 -14.93 7.85 -19.42
CA SER A 377 -14.26 6.86 -18.58
C SER A 377 -12.80 7.25 -18.27
N PRO A 378 -12.21 6.78 -17.15
CA PRO A 378 -10.80 7.03 -16.85
C PRO A 378 -9.83 6.57 -17.95
N ASN A 379 -10.16 5.47 -18.64
CA ASN A 379 -9.37 4.95 -19.76
C ASN A 379 -9.62 5.68 -21.09
N LYS A 380 -10.51 6.69 -21.12
CA LYS A 380 -10.88 7.53 -22.26
C LYS A 380 -11.41 6.77 -23.49
N ARG A 381 -12.04 5.62 -23.28
CA ARG A 381 -12.57 4.77 -24.37
C ARG A 381 -14.09 4.75 -24.44
N GLU A 382 -14.77 5.05 -23.35
CA GLU A 382 -16.22 4.86 -23.20
C GLU A 382 -16.82 6.12 -22.57
N TRP A 383 -18.07 6.38 -22.93
CA TRP A 383 -18.85 7.49 -22.37
C TRP A 383 -20.05 6.94 -21.61
N PHE A 384 -20.40 7.60 -20.51
CA PHE A 384 -21.49 7.20 -19.65
C PHE A 384 -22.49 8.34 -19.48
N SER A 385 -23.75 7.98 -19.57
CA SER A 385 -24.86 8.86 -19.25
C SER A 385 -25.69 8.25 -18.14
N TRP A 386 -26.10 9.08 -17.18
CA TRP A 386 -26.78 8.64 -15.97
C TRP A 386 -27.84 9.65 -15.52
N ASN A 387 -28.98 9.13 -15.08
CA ASN A 387 -29.98 9.88 -14.35
C ASN A 387 -30.42 9.07 -13.12
N PRO A 388 -30.29 9.62 -11.90
CA PRO A 388 -30.51 8.83 -10.68
C PRO A 388 -31.97 8.42 -10.42
N CYS A 389 -32.92 9.12 -11.05
CA CYS A 389 -34.28 9.20 -10.52
C CYS A 389 -35.37 9.04 -11.58
N GLY A 390 -35.11 9.48 -12.80
CA GLY A 390 -36.01 9.34 -13.93
C GLY A 390 -35.33 8.57 -15.08
N PRO A 391 -36.11 7.82 -15.88
CA PRO A 391 -35.57 7.21 -17.08
C PRO A 391 -35.22 8.28 -18.12
N PHE A 392 -34.19 8.02 -18.93
CA PHE A 392 -33.85 8.84 -20.09
C PHE A 392 -33.69 7.99 -21.35
N THR A 393 -33.60 8.65 -22.51
CA THR A 393 -33.37 8.00 -23.80
C THR A 393 -32.19 8.66 -24.50
N GLU A 394 -31.23 7.85 -24.96
CA GLU A 394 -30.04 8.30 -25.67
C GLU A 394 -29.55 7.20 -26.62
N GLY A 395 -29.41 7.52 -27.91
CA GLY A 395 -29.08 6.51 -28.93
C GLY A 395 -30.06 5.34 -28.91
N ASP A 396 -29.53 4.13 -28.76
CA ASP A 396 -30.34 2.90 -28.65
C ASP A 396 -30.80 2.58 -27.22
N CYS A 397 -30.30 3.29 -26.20
CA CYS A 397 -30.77 3.15 -24.84
C CYS A 397 -32.12 3.84 -24.68
N GLN A 398 -33.19 3.08 -24.45
CA GLN A 398 -34.55 3.61 -24.28
C GLN A 398 -35.07 3.41 -22.85
N SER A 399 -35.50 4.51 -22.23
CA SER A 399 -36.06 4.51 -20.87
C SER A 399 -35.15 3.87 -19.81
N VAL A 400 -33.85 4.12 -19.90
CA VAL A 400 -32.83 3.55 -19.01
C VAL A 400 -32.47 4.54 -17.89
N ALA A 401 -31.89 4.03 -16.80
CA ALA A 401 -31.27 4.88 -15.78
C ALA A 401 -29.79 5.13 -16.08
N VAL A 402 -29.12 4.20 -16.76
CA VAL A 402 -27.72 4.33 -17.15
C VAL A 402 -27.53 3.79 -18.57
N CYS A 403 -26.81 4.55 -19.40
CA CYS A 403 -26.41 4.15 -20.73
C CYS A 403 -24.90 4.28 -20.88
N LYS A 404 -24.28 3.32 -21.57
CA LYS A 404 -22.88 3.38 -22.00
C LYS A 404 -22.80 3.51 -23.50
N ALA A 405 -21.97 4.43 -24.00
CA ALA A 405 -21.63 4.53 -25.41
C ALA A 405 -20.18 4.08 -25.64
N GLY A 406 -19.98 3.25 -26.67
CA GLY A 406 -18.65 2.82 -27.13
C GLY A 406 -17.78 3.98 -27.63
N PRO A 407 -16.52 3.71 -28.04
CA PRO A 407 -15.61 4.74 -28.57
C PRO A 407 -16.22 5.44 -29.79
N ILE A 408 -15.91 6.73 -29.96
CA ILE A 408 -16.43 7.57 -31.05
C ILE A 408 -15.88 7.06 -32.39
N VAL A 409 -16.63 6.18 -33.03
CA VAL A 409 -16.61 5.83 -34.45
C VAL A 409 -18.04 6.05 -34.95
N PRO A 410 -18.28 6.31 -36.25
CA PRO A 410 -19.36 7.19 -36.71
C PRO A 410 -20.78 6.88 -36.20
N ASN A 411 -21.04 5.65 -35.74
CA ASN A 411 -22.13 5.32 -34.85
C ASN A 411 -21.57 4.60 -33.61
N PRO A 412 -21.57 5.22 -32.41
CA PRO A 412 -21.20 4.52 -31.20
C PRO A 412 -22.26 3.48 -30.85
N ASP A 413 -21.83 2.28 -30.44
CA ASP A 413 -22.74 1.26 -29.89
C ASP A 413 -23.22 1.71 -28.51
N TYR A 414 -24.54 1.81 -28.32
CA TYR A 414 -25.14 2.13 -27.04
C TYR A 414 -25.55 0.84 -26.32
N ILE A 415 -25.16 0.73 -25.05
CA ILE A 415 -25.41 -0.43 -24.20
C ILE A 415 -26.18 0.04 -22.98
N ASN A 416 -27.36 -0.53 -22.77
CA ASN A 416 -28.14 -0.35 -21.55
C ASN A 416 -27.43 -1.03 -20.38
N LEU A 417 -27.16 -0.27 -19.31
CA LEU A 417 -26.56 -0.82 -18.09
C LEU A 417 -27.58 -1.02 -16.96
N GLY A 418 -28.80 -0.50 -17.10
CA GLY A 418 -29.87 -0.74 -16.15
C GLY A 418 -31.03 0.23 -16.23
N TYR A 419 -32.17 -0.21 -15.71
CA TYR A 419 -33.42 0.54 -15.72
C TYR A 419 -33.70 1.24 -14.40
N GLN A 420 -34.48 2.32 -14.43
CA GLN A 420 -34.81 3.05 -13.21
C GLN A 420 -35.59 2.21 -12.19
N ASN A 421 -36.44 1.31 -12.65
CA ASN A 421 -37.24 0.44 -11.78
C ASN A 421 -36.44 -0.70 -11.13
N SER A 422 -35.16 -0.89 -11.48
CA SER A 422 -34.25 -1.82 -10.82
C SER A 422 -33.27 -1.13 -9.86
N ALA A 423 -33.45 0.17 -9.61
CA ALA A 423 -32.67 0.95 -8.66
C ALA A 423 -32.73 0.33 -7.25
N SER A 424 -31.58 0.05 -6.65
CA SER A 424 -31.46 -0.44 -5.28
C SER A 424 -30.32 0.25 -4.51
N PHE A 425 -30.62 0.71 -3.30
CA PHE A 425 -29.64 1.33 -2.41
C PHE A 425 -28.89 0.28 -1.60
N GLN A 426 -27.57 0.44 -1.48
CA GLN A 426 -26.70 -0.36 -0.63
C GLN A 426 -25.76 0.58 0.14
N THR A 427 -25.45 0.25 1.39
CA THR A 427 -24.44 0.97 2.15
C THR A 427 -23.09 0.31 1.91
N ALA A 428 -22.12 1.07 1.41
CA ALA A 428 -20.76 0.63 1.23
C ALA A 428 -20.03 0.52 2.59
N PHE A 429 -18.99 -0.31 2.65
CA PHE A 429 -18.24 -0.60 3.87
C PHE A 429 -17.53 0.62 4.48
N ASP A 430 -17.22 1.62 3.66
CA ASP A 430 -16.66 2.90 4.08
C ASP A 430 -17.71 3.90 4.59
N GLY A 431 -18.97 3.48 4.70
CA GLY A 431 -20.10 4.35 5.02
C GLY A 431 -20.66 5.13 3.82
N GLY A 432 -20.10 4.92 2.62
CA GLY A 432 -20.66 5.43 1.38
C GLY A 432 -22.04 4.85 1.06
N LEU A 433 -22.76 5.50 0.16
CA LEU A 433 -24.01 4.98 -0.38
C LEU A 433 -23.77 4.56 -1.83
N SER A 434 -24.07 3.31 -2.15
CA SER A 434 -24.09 2.77 -3.50
C SER A 434 -25.53 2.70 -4.01
N LEU A 435 -25.73 3.07 -5.27
CA LEU A 435 -27.02 2.95 -5.98
C LEU A 435 -26.82 2.06 -7.20
N ASN A 436 -27.43 0.87 -7.16
CA ASN A 436 -27.25 -0.16 -8.18
C ASN A 436 -28.44 -0.18 -9.14
N TYR A 437 -28.17 -0.37 -10.42
CA TYR A 437 -29.18 -0.60 -11.47
C TYR A 437 -28.90 -1.94 -12.13
N HIS A 438 -29.94 -2.58 -12.67
CA HIS A 438 -29.84 -3.87 -13.33
C HIS A 438 -30.62 -3.91 -14.65
N ASP A 439 -30.01 -4.47 -15.69
CA ASP A 439 -30.69 -4.87 -16.93
C ASP A 439 -31.02 -6.37 -16.86
N PRO A 440 -32.31 -6.77 -16.75
CA PRO A 440 -32.70 -8.18 -16.69
C PRO A 440 -32.37 -8.98 -17.96
N ASN A 441 -32.06 -8.31 -19.08
CA ASN A 441 -31.65 -8.97 -20.32
C ASN A 441 -30.13 -9.14 -20.42
N SER A 442 -29.37 -8.51 -19.52
CA SER A 442 -27.92 -8.68 -19.46
C SER A 442 -27.57 -9.81 -18.49
N SER A 443 -26.77 -10.76 -18.96
CA SER A 443 -26.13 -11.75 -18.08
C SER A 443 -24.95 -11.18 -17.28
N ARG A 444 -24.61 -9.89 -17.48
CA ARG A 444 -23.56 -9.18 -16.76
C ARG A 444 -24.15 -8.24 -15.72
N TYR A 445 -23.71 -8.38 -14.47
CA TYR A 445 -23.96 -7.41 -13.41
C TYR A 445 -22.90 -6.31 -13.50
N ASP A 446 -23.24 -5.19 -14.12
CA ASP A 446 -22.37 -4.02 -14.15
C ASP A 446 -22.68 -3.12 -12.93
N LYS A 447 -21.76 -3.03 -11.97
CA LYS A 447 -21.83 -2.03 -10.89
C LYS A 447 -21.31 -0.70 -11.42
N ILE A 448 -22.05 0.38 -11.19
CA ILE A 448 -21.63 1.74 -11.52
C ILE A 448 -21.44 2.46 -10.17
N PHE A 449 -20.22 2.95 -9.95
CA PHE A 449 -19.76 3.52 -8.68
C PHE A 449 -20.26 4.95 -8.46
#